data_AF-A0AAV7DQP8-F1
#
_entry.id   AF-A0AAV7DQP8-F1
#
_cell.length_a   1.000
_cell.length_b   1.000
_cell.length_c   1.000
_cell.angle_alpha   90.00
_cell.angle_beta   90.00
_cell.angle_gamma   90.00
#
_symmetry.space_group_name_H-M   'P 1'
#
loop_
_entity.id
_entity.type
_entity.pdbx_description
1 polymer ?
#
loop_
_entity_poly.entity_id
_entity_poly.type
_entity_poly.pdbx_seq_one_letter_code
_entity_poly.pdbx_strand_id
1 'polypeptide(L)'
;MHPNQSPAPVTTPEFCQDARAFKVPGFRGHIGFITSMSDHFCGSCNRLRITADGNLKVCLFGNAEVSLRDCLRSGASEEELVHIIGAAVGRKKRQHAGMFSISQMKNRPMILIGPPWCRGSSHPLDQAGGAAGVFLGVCGSPPLY
;
A
#
# COMPACT_ATOMS: atom_id res chain seq x y z
N MET A 1 38.40 7.88 23.29
CA MET A 1 37.44 8.83 22.69
C MET A 1 37.96 9.21 21.32
N HIS A 2 37.41 8.63 20.24
CA HIS A 2 37.76 9.06 18.88
C HIS A 2 36.86 10.23 18.46
N PRO A 3 37.44 11.32 17.91
CA PRO A 3 36.69 12.52 17.61
C PRO A 3 35.83 12.30 16.35
N ASN A 4 34.53 12.56 16.49
CA ASN A 4 33.63 13.07 15.47
C ASN A 4 33.87 12.60 14.02
N GLN A 5 33.68 11.31 13.75
CA GLN A 5 33.54 10.83 12.37
C GLN A 5 32.06 10.82 11.98
N SER A 6 31.66 11.85 11.25
CA SER A 6 30.34 11.96 10.66
C SER A 6 30.07 10.76 9.73
N PRO A 7 28.84 10.22 9.71
CA PRO A 7 28.48 9.12 8.80
C PRO A 7 28.70 9.54 7.34
N ALA A 8 29.46 8.73 6.60
CA ALA A 8 29.71 8.96 5.18
C ALA A 8 28.62 8.27 4.33
N PRO A 9 28.16 8.91 3.23
CA PRO A 9 27.27 8.25 2.29
C PRO A 9 28.00 7.07 1.65
N VAL A 10 27.35 5.91 1.63
CA VAL A 10 27.85 4.74 0.90
C VAL A 10 27.02 4.50 -0.33
N THR A 11 27.62 3.86 -1.34
CA THR A 11 26.88 3.35 -2.49
C THR A 11 25.74 2.49 -1.97
N THR A 12 24.50 2.89 -2.27
CA THR A 12 23.31 2.22 -1.77
C THR A 12 23.32 0.77 -2.21
N PRO A 13 23.37 -0.19 -1.26
CA PRO A 13 23.29 -1.58 -1.61
C PRO A 13 21.96 -1.89 -2.31
N GLU A 14 21.93 -2.87 -3.20
CA GLU A 14 20.74 -3.23 -4.01
C GLU A 14 19.46 -3.48 -3.18
N PHE A 15 19.63 -3.84 -1.90
CA PHE A 15 18.54 -4.08 -0.95
C PHE A 15 17.88 -2.81 -0.38
N CYS A 16 18.40 -1.62 -0.65
CA CYS A 16 17.86 -0.33 -0.15
C CYS A 16 17.39 0.58 -1.31
N GLN A 17 16.54 0.06 -2.21
CA GLN A 17 16.12 0.75 -3.44
C GLN A 17 15.51 2.16 -3.23
N ASP A 18 14.91 2.43 -2.07
CA ASP A 18 14.30 3.73 -1.75
C ASP A 18 14.92 4.45 -0.54
N ALA A 19 16.04 3.95 -0.02
CA ALA A 19 16.70 4.50 1.16
C ALA A 19 18.14 4.86 0.87
N ARG A 20 18.58 6.07 1.24
CA ARG A 20 19.99 6.46 1.18
C ARG A 20 20.74 5.82 2.35
N ALA A 21 21.70 4.94 2.05
CA ALA A 21 22.48 4.22 3.04
C ALA A 21 23.72 5.00 3.48
N PHE A 22 24.00 4.98 4.78
CA PHE A 22 25.15 5.58 5.41
C PHE A 22 25.87 4.53 6.25
N LYS A 23 27.20 4.60 6.28
CA LYS A 23 28.03 3.72 7.11
C LYS A 23 28.74 4.54 8.18
N VAL A 24 28.55 4.13 9.43
CA VAL A 24 29.26 4.71 10.57
C VAL A 24 30.57 3.93 10.74
N PRO A 25 31.73 4.60 10.77
CA PRO A 25 33.00 3.94 11.02
C PRO A 25 32.97 3.15 12.34
N GLY A 26 33.42 1.89 12.30
CA GLY A 26 33.41 1.00 13.47
C GLY A 26 32.08 0.28 13.74
N PHE A 27 30.99 0.61 13.04
CA PHE A 27 29.72 -0.12 13.13
C PHE A 27 29.64 -1.21 12.05
N ARG A 28 29.16 -2.40 12.42
CA ARG A 28 29.03 -3.55 11.49
C ARG A 28 27.90 -3.38 10.48
N GLY A 29 26.89 -2.55 10.79
CA GLY A 29 25.69 -2.34 9.98
C GLY A 29 25.69 -1.05 9.17
N HIS A 30 24.56 -0.79 8.50
CA HIS A 30 24.27 0.43 7.76
C HIS A 30 23.02 1.11 8.32
N ILE A 31 22.95 2.43 8.17
CA ILE A 31 21.76 3.23 8.52
C ILE A 31 21.18 3.78 7.23
N GLY A 32 19.89 3.51 6.96
CA GLY A 32 19.20 3.98 5.77
C GLY A 32 18.19 5.08 6.09
N PHE A 33 18.24 6.19 5.37
CA PHE A 33 17.21 7.24 5.45
C PHE A 33 16.30 7.19 4.22
N ILE A 34 14.99 7.07 4.47
CA ILE A 34 13.96 7.11 3.41
C ILE A 34 13.44 8.55 3.32
N THR A 35 13.80 9.26 2.27
CA THR A 35 13.44 10.67 2.06
C THR A 35 12.18 10.81 1.21
N SER A 36 11.08 10.17 1.59
CA SER A 36 9.88 10.05 0.76
C SER A 36 9.19 11.36 0.38
N MET A 37 9.51 12.46 1.06
CA MET A 37 8.87 13.76 0.88
C MET A 37 9.79 14.81 0.26
N SER A 38 11.09 14.75 0.55
CA SER A 38 12.09 15.70 0.07
C SER A 38 12.81 15.21 -1.18
N ASP A 39 12.83 13.91 -1.44
CA ASP A 39 13.43 13.32 -2.64
C ASP A 39 12.48 12.29 -3.27
N HIS A 40 11.91 12.65 -4.42
CA HIS A 40 10.85 11.87 -5.04
C HIS A 40 11.41 10.66 -5.80
N PHE A 41 11.25 9.45 -5.23
CA PHE A 41 11.55 8.19 -5.91
C PHE A 41 10.43 7.71 -6.85
N CYS A 42 9.40 8.53 -7.09
CA CYS A 42 8.24 8.15 -7.90
C CYS A 42 8.60 7.80 -9.35
N GLY A 43 9.68 8.36 -9.90
CA GLY A 43 10.17 8.06 -11.25
C GLY A 43 10.72 6.64 -11.41
N SER A 44 11.41 6.11 -10.40
CA SER A 44 11.94 4.74 -10.38
C SER A 44 11.00 3.73 -9.71
N CYS A 45 9.91 4.19 -9.09
CA CYS A 45 8.96 3.34 -8.38
C CYS A 45 8.23 2.36 -9.31
N ASN A 46 8.48 1.07 -9.11
CA ASN A 46 7.89 -0.08 -9.79
C ASN A 46 6.81 -0.81 -8.95
N ARG A 47 6.38 -0.23 -7.83
CA ARG A 47 5.45 -0.87 -6.89
C ARG A 47 3.99 -0.64 -7.28
N LEU A 48 3.33 -1.72 -7.69
CA LEU A 48 1.88 -1.80 -7.86
C LEU A 48 1.24 -2.47 -6.64
N ARG A 49 0.00 -2.09 -6.31
CA ARG A 49 -0.73 -2.64 -5.16
C ARG A 49 -2.10 -3.11 -5.58
N ILE A 50 -2.51 -4.28 -5.11
CA ILE A 50 -3.90 -4.76 -5.21
C ILE A 50 -4.51 -4.57 -3.82
N THR A 51 -5.69 -3.95 -3.78
CA THR A 51 -6.43 -3.73 -2.53
C THR A 51 -7.19 -4.98 -2.12
N ALA A 52 -7.61 -5.07 -0.86
CA ALA A 52 -8.43 -6.18 -0.36
C ALA A 52 -9.78 -6.32 -1.10
N ASP A 53 -10.31 -5.22 -1.62
CA ASP A 53 -11.54 -5.19 -2.43
C ASP A 53 -11.31 -5.72 -3.87
N GLY A 54 -10.05 -5.93 -4.27
CA GLY A 54 -9.65 -6.40 -5.60
C GLY A 54 -9.36 -5.30 -6.62
N ASN A 55 -9.09 -4.07 -6.17
CA ASN A 55 -8.73 -2.95 -7.05
C ASN A 55 -7.21 -2.82 -7.20
N LEU A 56 -6.75 -2.50 -8.40
CA LEU A 56 -5.40 -2.06 -8.69
C LEU A 56 -5.22 -0.58 -8.32
N LYS A 57 -4.20 -0.30 -7.50
CA LYS A 57 -3.77 1.04 -7.10
C LYS A 57 -2.30 1.23 -7.48
N VAL A 58 -2.05 2.10 -8.46
CA VAL A 58 -0.70 2.32 -9.05
C VAL A 58 0.17 3.31 -8.25
N CYS A 59 -0.42 4.04 -7.30
CA CYS A 59 0.29 4.97 -6.44
C CYS A 59 -0.35 4.97 -5.04
N LEU A 60 0.46 4.95 -3.99
CA LEU A 60 -0.03 4.96 -2.61
C LEU A 60 -0.87 6.22 -2.28
N PHE A 61 -0.48 7.35 -2.86
CA PHE A 61 -1.13 8.66 -2.67
C PHE A 61 -2.07 9.05 -3.81
N GLY A 62 -2.27 8.15 -4.79
CA GLY A 62 -3.16 8.39 -5.92
C GLY A 62 -4.56 7.85 -5.64
N ASN A 63 -5.58 8.62 -6.01
CA ASN A 63 -6.98 8.22 -5.80
C ASN A 63 -7.52 7.28 -6.89
N ALA A 64 -6.81 7.18 -8.00
CA ALA A 64 -7.19 6.33 -9.11
C ALA A 64 -7.05 4.86 -8.73
N GLU A 65 -8.15 4.12 -8.84
CA GLU A 65 -8.27 2.69 -8.59
C GLU A 65 -9.02 2.06 -9.76
N VAL A 66 -8.65 0.84 -10.13
CA VAL A 66 -9.30 0.07 -11.21
C VAL A 66 -9.66 -1.31 -10.68
N SER A 67 -10.93 -1.72 -10.76
CA SER A 67 -11.36 -3.04 -10.25
C SER A 67 -10.89 -4.16 -11.17
N LEU A 68 -9.84 -4.87 -10.77
CA LEU A 68 -9.40 -6.07 -11.50
C LEU A 68 -10.33 -7.26 -11.21
N ARG A 69 -10.90 -7.31 -10.00
CA ARG A 69 -11.86 -8.34 -9.60
C ARG A 69 -13.07 -8.39 -10.51
N ASP A 70 -13.66 -7.24 -10.83
CA ASP A 70 -14.85 -7.20 -11.67
C ASP A 70 -14.51 -7.57 -13.13
N CYS A 71 -13.37 -7.09 -13.66
CA CYS A 71 -12.88 -7.48 -14.98
C CYS A 71 -12.64 -9.00 -15.10
N LEU A 72 -12.00 -9.60 -14.09
CA LEU A 72 -11.78 -11.04 -14.07
C LEU A 72 -13.10 -11.82 -13.98
N ARG A 73 -14.07 -11.33 -13.21
CA ARG A 73 -15.38 -11.98 -13.05
C ARG A 73 -16.29 -11.81 -14.26
N SER A 74 -16.12 -10.75 -15.05
CA SER A 74 -16.80 -10.60 -16.33
C SER A 74 -16.19 -11.45 -17.45
N GLY A 75 -15.13 -12.22 -17.17
CA GLY A 75 -14.48 -13.09 -18.14
C GLY A 75 -13.55 -12.36 -19.10
N ALA A 76 -12.93 -11.25 -18.67
CA ALA A 76 -11.99 -10.50 -19.50
C ALA A 76 -10.80 -11.37 -19.97
N SER A 77 -10.35 -11.15 -21.20
CA SER A 77 -9.19 -11.85 -21.74
C SER A 77 -7.87 -11.37 -21.13
N GLU A 78 -6.79 -12.14 -21.33
CA GLU A 78 -5.46 -11.75 -20.86
C GLU A 78 -5.00 -10.43 -21.51
N GLU A 79 -5.28 -10.26 -22.81
CA GLU A 79 -4.94 -9.05 -23.56
C GLU A 79 -5.68 -7.82 -23.03
N GLU A 80 -6.96 -7.98 -22.68
CA GLU A 80 -7.75 -6.91 -22.06
C GLU A 80 -7.19 -6.53 -20.69
N LEU A 81 -6.80 -7.51 -19.87
CA LEU A 81 -6.18 -7.26 -18.57
C LEU A 81 -4.85 -6.53 -18.70
N VAL A 82 -3.99 -6.96 -19.63
CA VAL A 82 -2.72 -6.29 -19.92
C VAL A 82 -2.96 -4.84 -20.37
N HIS A 83 -3.96 -4.62 -21.22
CA HIS A 83 -4.33 -3.27 -21.66
C HIS A 83 -4.81 -2.40 -20.49
N ILE A 84 -5.71 -2.91 -19.65
CA ILE A 84 -6.26 -2.20 -18.49
C ILE A 84 -5.15 -1.85 -17.49
N ILE A 85 -4.28 -2.81 -17.17
CA ILE A 85 -3.15 -2.61 -16.26
C ILE A 85 -2.17 -1.60 -16.88
N GLY A 86 -1.83 -1.76 -18.16
CA GLY A 86 -0.95 -0.84 -18.88
C GLY A 86 -1.49 0.59 -18.89
N ALA A 87 -2.79 0.78 -19.14
CA ALA A 87 -3.45 2.08 -19.09
C ALA A 87 -3.51 2.67 -17.67
N ALA A 88 -3.64 1.83 -16.64
CA ALA A 88 -3.56 2.27 -15.25
C ALA A 88 -2.14 2.74 -14.89
N VAL A 89 -1.11 1.98 -15.28
CA VAL A 89 0.30 2.31 -15.05
C VAL A 89 0.71 3.56 -15.84
N GLY A 90 0.28 3.70 -17.10
CA GLY A 90 0.56 4.87 -17.93
C GLY A 90 -0.01 6.19 -17.37
N ARG A 91 -1.09 6.11 -16.58
CA ARG A 91 -1.67 7.27 -15.87
C ARG A 91 -0.94 7.62 -14.57
N LYS A 92 0.09 6.85 -14.17
CA LYS A 92 0.89 7.12 -12.97
C LYS A 92 1.62 8.45 -13.13
N LYS A 93 1.33 9.39 -12.24
CA LYS A 93 2.03 10.68 -12.18
C LYS A 93 3.51 10.47 -11.83
N ARG A 94 4.39 11.29 -12.42
CA ARG A 94 5.84 11.27 -12.18
C ARG A 94 6.21 11.53 -10.72
N GLN A 95 5.38 12.29 -10.00
CA GLN A 95 5.51 12.55 -8.57
C GLN A 95 4.12 12.79 -7.95
N HIS A 96 3.99 12.56 -6.65
CA HIS A 96 2.83 13.00 -5.88
C HIS A 96 2.89 14.53 -5.67
N ALA A 97 1.79 15.14 -5.22
CA ALA A 97 1.78 16.56 -4.90
C ALA A 97 2.70 16.87 -3.70
N GLY A 98 3.07 18.14 -3.50
CA GLY A 98 3.87 18.56 -2.36
C GLY A 98 3.22 18.22 -1.01
N MET A 99 4.03 18.16 0.05
CA MET A 99 3.64 17.71 1.40
C MET A 99 2.28 18.24 1.89
N PHE A 100 2.05 19.55 1.79
CA PHE A 100 0.80 20.19 2.22
C PHE A 100 -0.42 19.79 1.38
N SER A 101 -0.19 19.53 0.08
CA SER A 101 -1.25 19.13 -0.84
C SER A 101 -1.66 17.67 -0.63
N ILE A 102 -0.73 16.76 -0.27
CA ILE A 102 -1.06 15.36 0.03
C ILE A 102 -2.04 15.25 1.20
N SER A 103 -1.84 16.04 2.25
CA SER A 103 -2.73 16.04 3.40
C SER A 103 -4.17 16.46 3.06
N GLN A 104 -4.35 17.22 1.97
CA GLN A 104 -5.66 17.72 1.55
C GLN A 104 -6.31 16.88 0.43
N MET A 105 -5.56 15.96 -0.18
CA MET A 105 -6.08 15.10 -1.24
C MET A 105 -6.96 13.99 -0.67
N LYS A 106 -8.12 13.77 -1.31
CA LYS A 106 -9.05 12.68 -0.97
C LYS A 106 -8.49 11.29 -1.33
N ASN A 107 -7.56 10.76 -0.56
CA ASN A 107 -7.03 9.41 -0.76
C ASN A 107 -7.73 8.38 0.12
N ARG A 108 -8.04 7.18 -0.41
CA ARG A 108 -8.30 6.00 0.42
C ARG A 108 -6.95 5.40 0.83
N PRO A 109 -6.48 5.59 2.07
CA PRO A 109 -5.25 4.98 2.54
C PRO A 109 -5.47 3.47 2.72
N MET A 110 -4.41 2.68 2.54
CA MET A 110 -4.52 1.21 2.54
C MET A 110 -5.14 0.66 3.84
N ILE A 111 -4.94 1.33 4.98
CA ILE A 111 -5.54 0.96 6.27
C ILE A 111 -7.08 1.05 6.28
N LEU A 112 -7.66 1.91 5.45
CA LEU A 112 -9.12 2.06 5.34
C LEU A 112 -9.70 1.20 4.21
N ILE A 113 -8.89 0.45 3.46
CA ILE A 113 -9.36 -0.35 2.32
C ILE A 113 -9.58 -1.79 2.77
N GLY A 114 -10.82 -2.03 3.18
CA GLY A 114 -11.42 -3.34 3.26
C GLY A 114 -12.89 -3.25 2.89
N PRO A 115 -13.54 -4.40 2.69
CA PRO A 115 -14.96 -4.42 2.42
C PRO A 115 -15.74 -3.84 3.61
N PRO A 116 -16.92 -3.24 3.39
CA PRO A 116 -17.66 -2.56 4.45
C PRO A 116 -17.99 -3.47 5.65
N TRP A 117 -18.04 -4.80 5.47
CA TRP A 117 -18.27 -5.76 6.55
C TRP A 117 -17.06 -5.97 7.49
N CYS A 118 -15.85 -5.58 7.09
CA CYS A 118 -14.64 -5.67 7.94
C CYS A 118 -14.35 -4.38 8.72
N ARG A 119 -14.93 -3.24 8.31
CA ARG A 119 -14.84 -2.00 9.08
C ARG A 119 -15.88 -2.10 10.17
N GLY A 120 -15.46 -2.21 11.43
CA GLY A 120 -16.36 -2.27 12.59
C GLY A 120 -17.38 -1.12 12.58
N SER A 121 -18.49 -1.33 11.89
CA SER A 121 -19.76 -0.73 12.23
C SER A 121 -20.28 -1.55 13.39
N SER A 122 -20.55 -0.88 14.50
CA SER A 122 -21.41 -1.35 15.58
C SER A 122 -22.40 -2.40 15.07
N HIS A 123 -22.11 -3.67 15.35
CA HIS A 123 -23.09 -4.72 15.15
C HIS A 123 -24.32 -4.35 15.98
N PRO A 124 -25.55 -4.57 15.49
CA PRO A 124 -26.77 -4.48 16.32
C PRO A 124 -26.76 -5.42 17.54
N LEU A 125 -25.71 -6.24 17.71
CA LEU A 125 -25.51 -7.14 18.84
C LEU A 125 -24.72 -6.52 20.01
N ASP A 126 -24.16 -5.31 19.87
CA ASP A 126 -23.40 -4.64 20.93
C ASP A 126 -24.30 -3.83 21.91
N GLN A 127 -25.63 -3.96 21.79
CA GLN A 127 -26.61 -3.34 22.70
C GLN A 127 -27.37 -4.34 23.58
N ALA A 128 -27.07 -5.63 23.49
CA ALA A 128 -27.63 -6.61 24.44
C ALA A 128 -26.62 -6.84 25.57
N GLY A 129 -27.01 -6.40 26.77
CA GLY A 129 -26.24 -6.52 28.00
C GLY A 129 -25.81 -7.95 28.35
N GLY A 130 -24.93 -8.00 29.36
CA GLY A 130 -24.14 -9.17 29.73
C GLY A 130 -24.91 -10.50 29.85
N ALA A 131 -24.27 -11.55 29.35
CA ALA A 131 -24.12 -12.83 30.01
C ALA A 131 -23.12 -13.68 29.21
N ALA A 132 -22.35 -14.49 29.93
CA ALA A 132 -21.39 -15.44 29.40
C ALA A 132 -21.98 -16.36 28.31
N GLY A 133 -21.16 -16.72 27.31
CA GLY A 133 -21.54 -17.74 26.33
C GLY A 133 -20.48 -17.97 25.27
N VAL A 134 -19.68 -19.01 25.45
CA VAL A 134 -18.87 -19.64 24.40
C VAL A 134 -19.81 -20.16 23.31
N PHE A 135 -19.61 -19.79 22.04
CA PHE A 135 -20.19 -20.52 20.91
C PHE A 135 -19.15 -20.67 19.79
N LEU A 136 -18.57 -21.88 19.71
CA LEU A 136 -18.02 -22.46 18.48
C LEU A 136 -19.12 -22.48 17.39
N GLY A 137 -18.76 -22.26 16.12
CA GLY A 137 -19.70 -22.47 15.03
C GLY A 137 -19.16 -22.13 13.63
N VAL A 138 -18.73 -23.16 12.93
CA VAL A 138 -18.41 -23.25 11.50
C VAL A 138 -19.67 -22.99 10.64
N CYS A 139 -19.50 -22.83 9.32
CA CYS A 139 -20.50 -22.93 8.22
C CYS A 139 -20.85 -21.56 7.58
N GLY A 140 -20.86 -21.38 6.26
CA GLY A 140 -20.68 -22.28 5.13
C GLY A 140 -20.84 -21.47 3.83
N SER A 141 -20.26 -21.98 2.75
CA SER A 141 -20.34 -21.46 1.39
C SER A 141 -21.80 -21.36 0.89
N PRO A 142 -22.20 -20.29 0.18
CA PRO A 142 -23.47 -20.30 -0.56
C PRO A 142 -23.29 -20.82 -2.00
N PRO A 143 -24.39 -21.31 -2.62
CA PRO A 143 -24.38 -22.33 -3.66
C PRO A 143 -24.18 -21.76 -5.07
N LEU A 144 -23.73 -22.65 -5.97
CA LEU A 144 -23.84 -22.50 -7.41
C LEU A 144 -25.32 -22.50 -7.83
N TYR A 145 -25.70 -21.51 -8.62
CA TYR A 145 -26.75 -21.64 -9.63
C TYR A 145 -26.23 -21.04 -10.93
#